data_AF-A0A672Z1L5-F1
#
_entry.id   AF-A0A672Z1L5-F1
#
_cell.length_a   1.000
_cell.length_b   1.000
_cell.length_c   1.000
_cell.angle_alpha   90.00
_cell.angle_beta   90.00
_cell.angle_gamma   90.00
#
_symmetry.space_group_name_H-M   'P 1'
#
loop_
_entity.id
_entity.type
_entity.pdbx_description
1 polymer ?
#
loop_
_entity_poly.entity_id
_entity_poly.type
_entity_poly.pdbx_seq_one_letter_code
_entity_poly.pdbx_strand_id
1 'polypeptide(L)'
;YIYIYIYIYIYIYIYIFCGNQYRQPTTVPYYLERNLEMNAKGVILKAFDQYRLKTCIDFAPWKGEQNYISVYKGSGCSSQVGNQRIGKQSLSIGRNCDHLATVEHEFLHALGFWHKQSRSDRDDYVDIIWKNIEYGHAHNFLSYNDSVSSALGVPYDFNSVMHYSKTAFSIGSDPTIVTKNPLFADVIGQRMEFSASDIIKLNRLYNCTTSLTFVDSCNFEEENICGMIQSPGILKWERRSFVKGGPQTDFTNMGQCKGKGYFMHFSTAAANPGDHAFLESRILYPKPGPQCLQFFLYNTAAADDVLNIWVKEYDKTNPNGTLQLFKSILGGVTGSWKLHNVNINVTKKARVIFEGVRGKSPSAGGFSLDDINLSSTKCPQYVWPIRNITNLLATTPVGTNMYSPRFLSPTGYSFQVNVYLNGVYSTPGYMAVFIHLTSGPNDSSLKWPCPWHQATMVLMDQQSDIRQQMNMHHMVTTDPNQKSPNGTEFFWDNPRKVGSKVTNPDGSFYYRGPGYGTAGFISQTRLKSRNFIKGDDAFFLFSLEGMESYPEFPPLEYSKTSAMVIVFIVFTAATMFLMLVLVLGNMWMKKQLQGDKEPITQDKPEFMSV
;
A
#
# COMPACT_ATOMS: atom_id res chain seq x y z
N TYR A 1 -34.29 -2.58 -45.44
CA TYR A 1 -33.09 -3.21 -46.03
C TYR A 1 -32.34 -2.14 -46.80
N ILE A 2 -31.04 -1.97 -46.51
CA ILE A 2 -30.13 -0.92 -47.01
C ILE A 2 -30.42 0.48 -46.42
N TYR A 3 -30.04 0.71 -45.16
CA TYR A 3 -29.61 2.02 -44.59
C TYR A 3 -29.21 1.90 -43.09
N ILE A 4 -28.65 0.73 -42.67
CA ILE A 4 -28.08 0.52 -41.32
C ILE A 4 -26.74 -0.23 -41.48
N TYR A 5 -25.84 0.27 -42.32
CA TYR A 5 -24.53 -0.38 -42.53
C TYR A 5 -23.35 0.60 -42.66
N ILE A 6 -23.50 1.87 -42.26
CA ILE A 6 -22.42 2.87 -42.31
C ILE A 6 -22.32 3.65 -40.99
N TYR A 7 -22.28 2.94 -39.85
CA TYR A 7 -21.82 3.48 -38.56
C TYR A 7 -21.11 2.46 -37.67
N ILE A 8 -20.70 1.30 -38.22
CA ILE A 8 -19.99 0.21 -37.50
C ILE A 8 -18.58 -0.04 -38.09
N TYR A 9 -18.04 0.88 -38.91
CA TYR A 9 -16.75 0.69 -39.60
C TYR A 9 -15.63 1.66 -39.24
N ILE A 10 -15.75 2.40 -38.14
CA ILE A 10 -14.65 3.21 -37.59
C ILE A 10 -14.59 2.98 -36.07
N TYR A 11 -14.18 1.78 -35.65
CA TYR A 11 -13.57 1.48 -34.32
C TYR A 11 -13.10 0.01 -34.22
N ILE A 12 -12.94 -0.69 -35.35
CA ILE A 12 -12.45 -2.08 -35.41
C ILE A 12 -11.18 -2.11 -36.26
N TYR A 13 -10.12 -1.48 -35.76
CA TYR A 13 -8.75 -1.75 -36.18
C TYR A 13 -7.85 -1.61 -34.95
N ILE A 14 -7.72 -2.71 -34.21
CA ILE A 14 -6.55 -3.22 -33.44
C ILE A 14 -7.06 -4.51 -32.78
N TYR A 15 -6.83 -5.65 -33.43
CA TYR A 15 -7.18 -6.98 -32.91
C TYR A 15 -5.94 -7.87 -32.97
N ILE A 16 -5.00 -7.77 -32.00
CA ILE A 16 -4.04 -8.84 -31.63
C ILE A 16 -3.55 -8.64 -30.16
N PHE A 17 -4.38 -8.78 -29.13
CA PHE A 17 -3.93 -8.53 -27.73
C PHE A 17 -3.20 -9.71 -27.05
N CYS A 18 -2.92 -10.79 -27.78
CA CYS A 18 -1.95 -11.82 -27.40
C CYS A 18 -0.51 -11.52 -27.88
N GLY A 19 -0.25 -10.39 -28.54
CA GLY A 19 1.06 -10.07 -29.08
C GLY A 19 2.05 -9.55 -28.03
N ASN A 20 3.29 -10.07 -28.05
CA ASN A 20 4.42 -9.54 -27.26
C ASN A 20 4.61 -8.02 -27.40
N GLN A 21 4.09 -7.43 -28.49
CA GLN A 21 4.16 -6.00 -28.74
C GLN A 21 3.41 -5.14 -27.70
N TYR A 22 2.36 -5.65 -27.06
CA TYR A 22 1.57 -4.89 -26.07
C TYR A 22 2.10 -5.02 -24.64
N ARG A 23 3.24 -5.69 -24.43
CA ARG A 23 3.84 -5.81 -23.10
C ARG A 23 4.55 -4.52 -22.71
N GLN A 24 4.32 -4.08 -21.48
CA GLN A 24 5.22 -3.12 -20.84
C GLN A 24 6.60 -3.76 -20.61
N PRO A 25 7.68 -2.98 -20.46
CA PRO A 25 8.91 -3.49 -19.86
C PRO A 25 8.65 -3.99 -18.42
N THR A 26 9.54 -4.84 -17.88
CA THR A 26 9.43 -5.30 -16.49
C THR A 26 9.62 -4.17 -15.49
N THR A 27 10.41 -3.15 -15.82
CA THR A 27 10.44 -1.87 -15.08
C THR A 27 9.65 -0.83 -15.86
N VAL A 28 8.43 -0.55 -15.40
CA VAL A 28 7.49 0.35 -16.08
C VAL A 28 7.80 1.80 -15.73
N PRO A 29 8.12 2.67 -16.71
CA PRO A 29 8.30 4.10 -16.47
C PRO A 29 6.96 4.75 -16.13
N TYR A 30 6.90 5.53 -15.07
CA TYR A 30 5.68 6.25 -14.66
C TYR A 30 5.92 7.74 -14.40
N TYR A 31 4.86 8.52 -14.55
CA TYR A 31 4.82 9.92 -14.17
C TYR A 31 3.54 10.21 -13.39
N LEU A 32 3.66 10.77 -12.18
CA LEU A 32 2.51 11.18 -11.36
C LEU A 32 2.21 12.66 -11.61
N GLU A 33 1.12 12.95 -12.31
CA GLU A 33 0.73 14.31 -12.65
C GLU A 33 0.46 15.16 -11.40
N ARG A 34 0.66 16.48 -11.53
CA ARG A 34 0.50 17.43 -10.40
C ARG A 34 -0.93 17.48 -9.86
N ASN A 35 -1.93 17.22 -10.70
CA ASN A 35 -3.34 17.29 -10.35
C ASN A 35 -3.86 16.07 -9.56
N LEU A 36 -3.04 15.03 -9.36
CA LEU A 36 -3.38 13.92 -8.45
C LEU A 36 -3.49 14.41 -7.01
N GLU A 37 -4.49 13.89 -6.30
CA GLU A 37 -4.62 14.09 -4.87
C GLU A 37 -3.41 13.50 -4.14
N MET A 38 -2.99 14.14 -3.05
CA MET A 38 -1.81 13.68 -2.32
C MET A 38 -2.00 12.25 -1.81
N ASN A 39 -3.20 11.92 -1.29
CA ASN A 39 -3.50 10.56 -0.87
C ASN A 39 -3.33 9.54 -2.01
N ALA A 40 -3.89 9.85 -3.19
CA ALA A 40 -3.78 8.98 -4.37
C ALA A 40 -2.31 8.70 -4.73
N LYS A 41 -1.43 9.71 -4.67
CA LYS A 41 0.00 9.54 -4.95
C LYS A 41 0.64 8.51 -4.00
N GLY A 42 0.42 8.62 -2.70
CA GLY A 42 0.94 7.64 -1.74
C GLY A 42 0.32 6.25 -1.89
N VAL A 43 -0.98 6.16 -2.23
CA VAL A 43 -1.65 4.88 -2.53
C VAL A 43 -1.05 4.23 -3.77
N ILE A 44 -0.72 5.00 -4.81
CA ILE A 44 -0.06 4.49 -6.03
C ILE A 44 1.32 3.92 -5.71
N LEU A 45 2.13 4.64 -4.94
CA LEU A 45 3.44 4.13 -4.50
C LEU A 45 3.30 2.87 -3.65
N LYS A 46 2.27 2.80 -2.79
CA LYS A 46 1.97 1.58 -2.02
C LYS A 46 1.55 0.40 -2.92
N ALA A 47 0.81 0.65 -4.00
CA ALA A 47 0.49 -0.39 -4.98
C ALA A 47 1.75 -0.90 -5.69
N PHE A 48 2.70 -0.02 -6.02
CA PHE A 48 3.99 -0.43 -6.59
C PHE A 48 4.77 -1.35 -5.65
N ASP A 49 4.71 -1.12 -4.34
CA ASP A 49 5.33 -2.02 -3.36
C ASP A 49 4.68 -3.41 -3.37
N GLN A 50 3.37 -3.51 -3.60
CA GLN A 50 2.69 -4.81 -3.73
C GLN A 50 3.10 -5.55 -5.00
N TYR A 51 3.23 -4.84 -6.13
CA TYR A 51 3.80 -5.42 -7.35
C TYR A 51 5.22 -5.93 -7.12
N ARG A 52 6.09 -5.14 -6.48
CA ARG A 52 7.47 -5.53 -6.18
C ARG A 52 7.55 -6.73 -5.24
N LEU A 53 6.62 -6.86 -4.30
CA LEU A 53 6.58 -7.97 -3.35
C LEU A 53 6.12 -9.28 -3.99
N LYS A 54 5.11 -9.22 -4.87
CA LYS A 54 4.42 -10.40 -5.40
C LYS A 54 4.83 -10.79 -6.82
N THR A 55 5.56 -9.92 -7.52
CA THR A 55 5.92 -10.10 -8.94
C THR A 55 7.33 -9.58 -9.24
N CYS A 56 7.81 -9.82 -10.47
CA CYS A 56 9.03 -9.22 -10.99
C CYS A 56 8.84 -7.83 -11.62
N ILE A 57 7.61 -7.28 -11.60
CA ILE A 57 7.31 -5.96 -12.15
C ILE A 57 7.75 -4.87 -11.18
N ASP A 58 8.54 -3.93 -11.70
CA ASP A 58 8.97 -2.72 -11.00
C ASP A 58 8.37 -1.47 -11.66
N PHE A 59 8.42 -0.37 -10.92
CA PHE A 59 8.01 0.95 -11.38
C PHE A 59 9.11 1.95 -11.07
N ALA A 60 9.49 2.74 -12.07
CA ALA A 60 10.51 3.78 -11.93
C ALA A 60 9.99 5.12 -12.47
N PRO A 61 10.36 6.26 -11.86
CA PRO A 61 10.03 7.57 -12.42
C PRO A 61 10.56 7.70 -13.84
N TRP A 62 9.72 8.22 -14.74
CA TRP A 62 10.06 8.46 -16.14
C TRP A 62 11.25 9.42 -16.29
N LYS A 63 12.25 9.02 -17.09
CA LYS A 63 13.51 9.74 -17.35
C LYS A 63 13.73 10.05 -18.83
N GLY A 64 12.68 9.91 -19.65
CA GLY A 64 12.75 10.12 -21.10
C GLY A 64 12.58 8.85 -21.93
N GLU A 65 12.18 7.74 -21.32
CA GLU A 65 11.79 6.53 -22.04
C GLU A 65 10.66 6.84 -23.04
N GLN A 66 10.69 6.17 -24.20
CA GLN A 66 9.78 6.45 -25.30
C GLN A 66 8.31 6.30 -24.89
N ASN A 67 7.98 5.27 -24.11
CA ASN A 67 6.62 4.98 -23.65
C ASN A 67 6.60 4.93 -22.11
N TYR A 68 5.59 5.55 -21.50
CA TYR A 68 5.43 5.61 -20.05
C TYR A 68 3.96 5.76 -19.66
N ILE A 69 3.63 5.39 -18.42
CA ILE A 69 2.30 5.59 -17.85
C ILE A 69 2.25 6.95 -17.15
N SER A 70 1.41 7.85 -17.62
CA SER A 70 1.08 9.12 -16.97
C SER A 70 -0.18 8.95 -16.15
N VAL A 71 -0.03 8.94 -14.83
CA VAL A 71 -1.14 8.81 -13.89
C VAL A 71 -1.65 10.19 -13.53
N TYR A 72 -2.95 10.43 -13.70
CA TYR A 72 -3.57 11.74 -13.51
C TYR A 72 -4.94 11.63 -12.86
N LYS A 73 -5.44 12.75 -12.33
CA LYS A 73 -6.80 12.84 -11.82
C LYS A 73 -7.79 13.15 -12.95
N GLY A 74 -8.40 12.12 -13.52
CA GLY A 74 -9.46 12.22 -14.52
C GLY A 74 -10.86 11.99 -13.95
N SER A 75 -11.83 11.70 -14.84
CA SER A 75 -13.17 11.26 -14.45
C SER A 75 -13.15 9.75 -14.20
N GLY A 76 -13.42 9.34 -12.95
CA GLY A 76 -13.39 7.94 -12.55
C GLY A 76 -11.99 7.30 -12.61
N CYS A 77 -11.98 5.97 -12.56
CA CYS A 77 -10.78 5.13 -12.60
C CYS A 77 -10.76 4.41 -13.95
N SER A 78 -9.67 4.52 -14.71
CA SER A 78 -9.57 3.85 -16.01
C SER A 78 -8.14 3.76 -16.53
N SER A 79 -7.92 2.76 -17.38
CA SER A 79 -6.64 2.48 -18.01
C SER A 79 -6.83 1.78 -19.35
N GLN A 80 -5.91 2.00 -20.29
CA GLN A 80 -5.87 1.24 -21.54
C GLN A 80 -5.26 -0.14 -21.29
N VAL A 81 -5.74 -1.16 -22.02
CA VAL A 81 -5.25 -2.54 -21.83
C VAL A 81 -3.95 -2.77 -22.61
N GLY A 82 -2.85 -2.93 -21.87
CA GLY A 82 -1.50 -3.13 -22.40
C GLY A 82 -0.81 -1.84 -22.84
N ASN A 83 0.45 -1.97 -23.26
CA ASN A 83 1.27 -0.89 -23.81
C ASN A 83 0.79 -0.49 -25.20
N GLN A 84 0.19 0.69 -25.32
CA GLN A 84 -0.33 1.20 -26.60
C GLN A 84 0.77 1.73 -27.54
N ARG A 85 2.01 1.90 -27.06
CA ARG A 85 3.15 2.44 -27.82
C ARG A 85 2.93 3.83 -28.42
N ILE A 86 2.16 4.67 -27.72
CA ILE A 86 1.79 6.03 -28.13
C ILE A 86 2.61 7.12 -27.41
N GLY A 87 3.66 6.74 -26.70
CA GLY A 87 4.38 7.65 -25.81
C GLY A 87 3.71 7.79 -24.45
N LYS A 88 3.06 8.93 -24.22
CA LYS A 88 2.31 9.21 -22.98
C LYS A 88 1.02 8.41 -22.95
N GLN A 89 1.01 7.28 -22.25
CA GLN A 89 -0.19 6.47 -22.00
C GLN A 89 -0.87 6.96 -20.71
N SER A 90 -2.11 7.45 -20.81
CA SER A 90 -2.81 8.04 -19.66
C SER A 90 -3.53 6.97 -18.83
N LEU A 91 -3.43 7.08 -17.50
CA LEU A 91 -4.14 6.25 -16.52
C LEU A 91 -4.83 7.16 -15.50
N SER A 92 -6.15 7.06 -15.38
CA SER A 92 -6.93 7.91 -14.50
C SER A 92 -7.07 7.28 -13.12
N ILE A 93 -6.64 7.99 -12.07
CA ILE A 93 -7.02 7.77 -10.68
C ILE A 93 -7.77 9.02 -10.22
N GLY A 94 -9.08 9.01 -10.49
CA GLY A 94 -9.99 10.11 -10.17
C GLY A 94 -10.42 10.16 -8.70
N ARG A 95 -11.50 10.90 -8.45
CA ARG A 95 -12.13 10.99 -7.13
C ARG A 95 -12.62 9.61 -6.68
N ASN A 96 -12.35 9.23 -5.43
CA ASN A 96 -12.69 7.93 -4.83
C ASN A 96 -12.01 6.72 -5.49
N CYS A 97 -10.94 6.94 -6.27
CA CYS A 97 -10.13 5.86 -6.87
C CYS A 97 -8.85 5.57 -6.08
N ASP A 98 -8.58 6.33 -5.02
CA ASP A 98 -7.42 6.25 -4.15
C ASP A 98 -7.51 5.09 -3.14
N HIS A 99 -7.88 3.92 -3.65
CA HIS A 99 -7.87 2.64 -2.94
C HIS A 99 -6.80 1.74 -3.55
N LEU A 100 -6.07 1.00 -2.70
CA LEU A 100 -4.95 0.15 -3.12
C LEU A 100 -5.36 -0.80 -4.26
N ALA A 101 -6.42 -1.59 -4.05
CA ALA A 101 -6.92 -2.55 -5.03
C ALA A 101 -7.42 -1.89 -6.33
N THR A 102 -7.93 -0.66 -6.28
CA THR A 102 -8.32 0.08 -7.48
C THR A 102 -7.10 0.46 -8.31
N VAL A 103 -6.04 0.95 -7.67
CA VAL A 103 -4.79 1.24 -8.39
C VAL A 103 -4.19 -0.05 -8.97
N GLU A 104 -4.12 -1.12 -8.19
CA GLU A 104 -3.69 -2.45 -8.66
C GLU A 104 -4.49 -2.93 -9.87
N HIS A 105 -5.81 -2.72 -9.87
CA HIS A 105 -6.70 -3.05 -10.98
C HIS A 105 -6.34 -2.26 -12.26
N GLU A 106 -6.21 -0.93 -12.16
CA GLU A 106 -5.89 -0.09 -13.32
C GLU A 106 -4.48 -0.35 -13.88
N PHE A 107 -3.52 -0.70 -13.02
CA PHE A 107 -2.20 -1.10 -13.48
C PHE A 107 -2.18 -2.51 -14.08
N LEU A 108 -3.03 -3.44 -13.63
CA LEU A 108 -3.21 -4.72 -14.33
C LEU A 108 -3.76 -4.52 -15.74
N HIS A 109 -4.72 -3.60 -15.93
CA HIS A 109 -5.12 -3.18 -17.26
C HIS A 109 -3.93 -2.70 -18.08
N ALA A 110 -3.13 -1.75 -17.57
CA ALA A 110 -1.96 -1.22 -18.27
C ALA A 110 -0.89 -2.30 -18.61
N LEU A 111 -0.84 -3.38 -17.83
CA LEU A 111 0.03 -4.55 -18.02
C LEU A 111 -0.57 -5.60 -18.98
N GLY A 112 -1.78 -5.39 -19.50
CA GLY A 112 -2.39 -6.21 -20.55
C GLY A 112 -3.53 -7.12 -20.09
N PHE A 113 -4.11 -6.90 -18.92
CA PHE A 113 -5.21 -7.72 -18.41
C PHE A 113 -6.57 -7.09 -18.71
N TRP A 114 -7.46 -7.87 -19.32
CA TRP A 114 -8.89 -7.55 -19.34
C TRP A 114 -9.56 -7.94 -18.02
N HIS A 115 -10.79 -7.46 -17.84
CA HIS A 115 -11.63 -7.91 -16.74
C HIS A 115 -11.82 -9.42 -16.74
N LYS A 116 -11.98 -9.99 -15.54
CA LYS A 116 -12.13 -11.44 -15.38
C LYS A 116 -13.42 -11.96 -16.02
N GLN A 117 -14.51 -11.20 -15.89
CA GLN A 117 -15.78 -11.49 -16.56
C GLN A 117 -15.78 -11.18 -18.06
N SER A 118 -14.63 -10.88 -18.68
CA SER A 118 -14.50 -10.74 -20.14
C SER A 118 -13.78 -11.94 -20.78
N ARG A 119 -13.51 -13.00 -20.01
CA ARG A 119 -12.94 -14.25 -20.54
C ARG A 119 -13.87 -14.90 -21.56
N SER A 120 -13.28 -15.64 -22.50
CA SER A 120 -13.98 -16.44 -23.51
C SER A 120 -14.89 -17.51 -22.90
N ASP A 121 -14.46 -18.11 -21.79
CA ASP A 121 -15.17 -19.16 -21.05
C ASP A 121 -16.06 -18.63 -19.92
N ARG A 122 -16.27 -17.30 -19.80
CA ARG A 122 -16.98 -16.72 -18.65
C ARG A 122 -18.40 -17.26 -18.47
N ASP A 123 -19.08 -17.58 -19.58
CA ASP A 123 -20.50 -17.89 -19.58
C ASP A 123 -20.72 -19.28 -18.97
N ASP A 124 -19.66 -20.06 -18.69
CA ASP A 124 -19.70 -21.29 -17.89
C ASP A 124 -19.75 -21.03 -16.38
N TYR A 125 -19.45 -19.81 -15.94
CA TYR A 125 -19.30 -19.44 -14.53
C TYR A 125 -20.29 -18.36 -14.07
N VAL A 126 -20.66 -17.44 -14.96
CA VAL A 126 -21.54 -16.30 -14.65
C VAL A 126 -22.53 -16.05 -15.77
N ASP A 127 -23.71 -15.54 -15.40
CA ASP A 127 -24.72 -15.03 -16.31
C ASP A 127 -24.70 -13.50 -16.28
N ILE A 128 -24.67 -12.87 -17.46
CA ILE A 128 -24.78 -11.42 -17.60
C ILE A 128 -26.25 -11.04 -17.80
N ILE A 129 -26.79 -10.24 -16.88
CA ILE A 129 -28.18 -9.79 -16.90
C ILE A 129 -28.25 -8.47 -17.66
N TRP A 130 -28.20 -8.54 -18.99
CA TRP A 130 -28.09 -7.37 -19.88
C TRP A 130 -29.14 -6.28 -19.64
N LYS A 131 -30.37 -6.66 -19.32
CA LYS A 131 -31.49 -5.73 -19.04
C LYS A 131 -31.25 -4.84 -17.80
N ASN A 132 -30.37 -5.25 -16.90
CA ASN A 132 -30.05 -4.52 -15.68
C ASN A 132 -28.86 -3.58 -15.87
N ILE A 133 -28.21 -3.58 -17.03
CA ILE A 133 -27.03 -2.75 -17.30
C ILE A 133 -27.48 -1.35 -17.73
N GLU A 134 -26.89 -0.33 -17.13
CA GLU A 134 -27.12 1.07 -17.48
C GLU A 134 -26.82 1.34 -18.97
N TYR A 135 -27.65 2.18 -19.60
CA TYR A 135 -27.51 2.52 -21.01
C TYR A 135 -26.11 3.07 -21.32
N GLY A 136 -25.48 2.54 -22.38
CA GLY A 136 -24.12 2.91 -22.78
C GLY A 136 -23.01 2.07 -22.14
N HIS A 137 -23.28 1.27 -21.09
CA HIS A 137 -22.25 0.50 -20.37
C HIS A 137 -22.11 -0.97 -20.79
N ALA A 138 -22.93 -1.46 -21.72
CA ALA A 138 -22.90 -2.85 -22.18
C ALA A 138 -21.54 -3.31 -22.73
N HIS A 139 -20.74 -2.40 -23.30
CA HIS A 139 -19.41 -2.70 -23.82
C HIS A 139 -18.44 -3.22 -22.74
N ASN A 140 -18.64 -2.86 -21.47
CA ASN A 140 -17.83 -3.35 -20.34
C ASN A 140 -18.05 -4.83 -20.01
N PHE A 141 -19.09 -5.42 -20.58
CA PHE A 141 -19.49 -6.81 -20.41
C PHE A 141 -19.30 -7.62 -21.69
N LEU A 142 -18.50 -7.15 -22.65
CA LEU A 142 -18.14 -7.98 -23.80
C LEU A 142 -17.09 -9.03 -23.38
N SER A 143 -17.23 -10.24 -23.93
CA SER A 143 -16.22 -11.30 -23.83
C SER A 143 -15.27 -11.23 -25.03
N TYR A 144 -14.03 -11.68 -24.81
CA TYR A 144 -13.01 -11.74 -25.84
C TYR A 144 -12.61 -13.19 -26.08
N ASN A 145 -12.57 -13.60 -27.36
CA ASN A 145 -12.18 -14.95 -27.76
C ASN A 145 -10.66 -15.20 -27.60
N ASP A 146 -10.26 -16.45 -27.83
CA ASP A 146 -8.90 -16.91 -27.58
C ASP A 146 -7.84 -16.34 -28.55
N SER A 147 -8.26 -15.68 -29.65
CA SER A 147 -7.33 -14.95 -30.52
C SER A 147 -6.95 -13.57 -29.97
N VAL A 148 -7.72 -13.07 -29.00
CA VAL A 148 -7.55 -11.74 -28.40
C VAL A 148 -7.08 -11.83 -26.95
N SER A 149 -7.54 -12.85 -26.22
CA SER A 149 -7.31 -13.04 -24.79
C SER A 149 -6.79 -14.43 -24.49
N SER A 150 -5.96 -14.58 -23.45
CA SER A 150 -5.49 -15.87 -22.98
C SER A 150 -5.77 -16.07 -21.49
N ALA A 151 -6.27 -17.26 -21.15
CA ALA A 151 -6.39 -17.71 -19.77
C ALA A 151 -5.04 -18.02 -19.11
N LEU A 152 -3.97 -18.20 -19.91
CA LEU A 152 -2.63 -18.61 -19.46
C LEU A 152 -2.64 -19.88 -18.60
N GLY A 153 -3.57 -20.82 -18.89
CA GLY A 153 -3.73 -22.06 -18.14
C GLY A 153 -4.13 -21.86 -16.67
N VAL A 154 -4.84 -20.76 -16.36
CA VAL A 154 -5.36 -20.47 -15.01
C VAL A 154 -6.89 -20.53 -15.03
N PRO A 155 -7.54 -21.23 -14.06
CA PRO A 155 -9.00 -21.33 -13.97
C PRO A 155 -9.73 -19.99 -13.87
N TYR A 156 -11.06 -20.01 -14.02
CA TYR A 156 -11.88 -18.86 -13.65
C TYR A 156 -11.76 -18.59 -12.15
N ASP A 157 -11.68 -17.31 -11.77
CA ASP A 157 -11.37 -16.88 -10.41
C ASP A 157 -12.34 -15.78 -10.01
N PHE A 158 -13.26 -16.13 -9.12
CA PHE A 158 -14.25 -15.22 -8.57
C PHE A 158 -13.63 -14.18 -7.62
N ASN A 159 -12.46 -14.45 -7.05
CA ASN A 159 -11.73 -13.54 -6.17
C ASN A 159 -10.77 -12.59 -6.92
N SER A 160 -10.70 -12.67 -8.24
CA SER A 160 -9.83 -11.79 -9.02
C SER A 160 -10.16 -10.32 -8.77
N VAL A 161 -9.13 -9.50 -8.53
CA VAL A 161 -9.31 -8.05 -8.41
C VAL A 161 -9.82 -7.44 -9.72
N MET A 162 -9.61 -8.14 -10.84
CA MET A 162 -10.13 -7.80 -12.17
C MET A 162 -11.59 -8.21 -12.40
N HIS A 163 -12.25 -8.84 -11.41
CA HIS A 163 -13.67 -9.19 -11.52
C HIS A 163 -14.56 -8.03 -11.07
N TYR A 164 -15.62 -7.78 -11.83
CA TYR A 164 -16.70 -6.87 -11.42
C TYR A 164 -17.50 -7.38 -10.22
N SER A 165 -18.05 -6.47 -9.44
CA SER A 165 -19.06 -6.82 -8.44
C SER A 165 -20.37 -7.21 -9.11
N LYS A 166 -21.25 -7.88 -8.36
CA LYS A 166 -22.57 -8.29 -8.85
C LYS A 166 -23.44 -7.13 -9.34
N THR A 167 -23.21 -5.90 -8.84
CA THR A 167 -24.01 -4.70 -9.15
C THR A 167 -23.27 -3.68 -10.03
N ALA A 168 -22.16 -4.08 -10.69
CA ALA A 168 -21.41 -3.17 -11.55
C ALA A 168 -22.32 -2.60 -12.67
N PHE A 169 -22.35 -1.27 -12.82
CA PHE A 169 -23.18 -0.56 -13.82
C PHE A 169 -24.67 -0.95 -13.80
N SER A 170 -25.21 -1.26 -12.63
CA SER A 170 -26.61 -1.65 -12.47
C SER A 170 -27.57 -0.46 -12.54
N ILE A 171 -28.73 -0.68 -13.15
CA ILE A 171 -29.92 0.17 -12.99
C ILE A 171 -30.54 -0.15 -11.63
N GLY A 172 -30.20 0.66 -10.62
CA GLY A 172 -30.68 0.48 -9.25
C GLY A 172 -29.81 -0.49 -8.45
N SER A 173 -30.42 -1.51 -7.85
CA SER A 173 -29.74 -2.46 -6.95
C SER A 173 -29.68 -3.90 -7.47
N ASP A 174 -30.33 -4.17 -8.60
CA ASP A 174 -30.41 -5.53 -9.15
C ASP A 174 -29.05 -5.99 -9.70
N PRO A 175 -28.70 -7.27 -9.61
CA PRO A 175 -27.41 -7.73 -10.10
C PRO A 175 -27.35 -7.67 -11.63
N THR A 176 -26.22 -7.19 -12.16
CA THR A 176 -25.84 -7.29 -13.59
C THR A 176 -25.04 -8.56 -13.86
N ILE A 177 -24.40 -9.13 -12.84
CA ILE A 177 -23.67 -10.40 -12.91
C ILE A 177 -24.21 -11.33 -11.84
N VAL A 178 -24.67 -12.51 -12.25
CA VAL A 178 -25.11 -13.59 -11.36
C VAL A 178 -24.15 -14.75 -11.52
N THR A 179 -23.55 -15.23 -10.42
CA THR A 179 -22.68 -16.41 -10.46
C THR A 179 -23.52 -17.68 -10.55
N LYS A 180 -23.17 -18.61 -11.44
CA LYS A 180 -23.90 -19.88 -11.60
C LYS A 180 -23.88 -20.73 -10.34
N ASN A 181 -22.76 -20.69 -9.61
CA ASN A 181 -22.72 -21.20 -8.24
C ASN A 181 -22.99 -20.05 -7.25
N PRO A 182 -24.08 -20.10 -6.46
CA PRO A 182 -24.50 -19.01 -5.59
C PRO A 182 -23.52 -18.74 -4.43
N LEU A 183 -22.64 -19.70 -4.08
CA LEU A 183 -21.62 -19.51 -3.05
C LEU A 183 -20.64 -18.38 -3.39
N PHE A 184 -20.52 -18.01 -4.67
CA PHE A 184 -19.62 -16.94 -5.14
C PHE A 184 -20.31 -15.59 -5.36
N ALA A 185 -21.61 -15.48 -5.08
CA ALA A 185 -22.39 -14.27 -5.39
C ALA A 185 -21.85 -13.02 -4.67
N ASP A 186 -21.39 -13.17 -3.42
CA ASP A 186 -20.79 -12.08 -2.62
C ASP A 186 -19.24 -12.11 -2.60
N VAL A 187 -18.65 -13.08 -3.31
CA VAL A 187 -17.19 -13.21 -3.47
C VAL A 187 -16.69 -12.28 -4.58
N ILE A 188 -17.42 -12.22 -5.70
CA ILE A 188 -17.04 -11.39 -6.86
C ILE A 188 -16.96 -9.91 -6.51
N GLY A 189 -16.04 -9.20 -7.17
CA GLY A 189 -15.82 -7.77 -6.96
C GLY A 189 -15.15 -7.44 -5.63
N GLN A 190 -14.28 -8.32 -5.14
CA GLN A 190 -13.41 -8.00 -4.01
C GLN A 190 -12.43 -6.85 -4.38
N ARG A 191 -12.10 -6.01 -3.41
CA ARG A 191 -11.24 -4.82 -3.55
C ARG A 191 -10.25 -4.72 -2.38
N MET A 192 -9.67 -5.86 -2.00
CA MET A 192 -8.66 -5.96 -0.94
C MET A 192 -7.25 -5.83 -1.56
N GLU A 193 -6.83 -6.83 -2.34
CA GLU A 193 -5.57 -6.87 -3.10
C GLU A 193 -5.69 -7.86 -4.28
N PHE A 194 -4.60 -8.09 -5.02
CA PHE A 194 -4.48 -9.19 -5.99
C PHE A 194 -4.90 -10.56 -5.41
N SER A 195 -5.66 -11.33 -6.19
CA SER A 195 -5.82 -12.75 -5.93
C SER A 195 -4.54 -13.54 -6.28
N ALA A 196 -4.43 -14.76 -5.75
CA ALA A 196 -3.36 -15.67 -6.16
C ALA A 196 -3.34 -15.91 -7.68
N SER A 197 -4.51 -16.01 -8.31
CA SER A 197 -4.60 -16.22 -9.77
C SER A 197 -4.15 -15.01 -10.57
N ASP A 198 -4.44 -13.79 -10.10
CA ASP A 198 -3.96 -12.56 -10.75
C ASP A 198 -2.43 -12.55 -10.79
N ILE A 199 -1.79 -12.85 -9.66
CA ILE A 199 -0.33 -12.95 -9.54
C ILE A 199 0.24 -14.07 -10.41
N ILE A 200 -0.37 -15.27 -10.40
CA ILE A 200 0.08 -16.39 -11.25
C ILE A 200 0.02 -16.00 -12.73
N LYS A 201 -1.08 -15.40 -13.19
CA LYS A 201 -1.21 -14.99 -14.59
C LYS A 201 -0.20 -13.90 -14.95
N LEU A 202 -0.01 -12.89 -14.10
CA LEU A 202 0.95 -11.81 -14.33
C LEU A 202 2.38 -12.34 -14.39
N ASN A 203 2.76 -13.21 -13.44
CA ASN A 203 4.07 -13.84 -13.41
C ASN A 203 4.30 -14.77 -14.61
N ARG A 204 3.28 -15.52 -15.08
CA ARG A 204 3.37 -16.30 -16.32
C ARG A 204 3.50 -15.43 -17.55
N LEU A 205 2.78 -14.30 -17.62
CA LEU A 205 2.83 -13.39 -18.76
C LEU A 205 4.22 -12.75 -18.91
N TYR A 206 4.86 -12.40 -17.79
CA TYR A 206 6.15 -11.72 -17.74
C TYR A 206 7.34 -12.64 -17.43
N ASN A 207 7.12 -13.95 -17.37
CA ASN A 207 8.14 -14.97 -17.03
C ASN A 207 8.87 -14.66 -15.71
N CYS A 208 8.16 -14.18 -14.69
CA CYS A 208 8.74 -13.87 -13.40
C CYS A 208 9.13 -15.17 -12.67
N THR A 209 10.41 -15.28 -12.32
CA THR A 209 10.95 -16.39 -11.52
C THR A 209 11.15 -16.00 -10.04
N THR A 210 11.36 -14.72 -9.78
CA THR A 210 11.49 -14.12 -8.45
C THR A 210 10.64 -12.87 -8.36
N SER A 211 10.36 -12.41 -7.14
CA SER A 211 9.85 -11.07 -6.91
C SER A 211 10.95 -10.15 -6.38
N LEU A 212 10.73 -8.85 -6.51
CA LEU A 212 11.77 -7.84 -6.32
C LEU A 212 12.09 -7.57 -4.86
N THR A 213 11.10 -7.59 -3.97
CA THR A 213 11.28 -7.26 -2.54
C THR A 213 10.99 -8.42 -1.61
N PHE A 214 10.50 -9.57 -2.09
CA PHE A 214 10.42 -10.78 -1.27
C PHE A 214 11.83 -11.33 -1.00
N VAL A 215 12.09 -11.74 0.23
CA VAL A 215 13.38 -12.37 0.60
C VAL A 215 13.15 -13.80 1.08
N ASP A 216 12.26 -14.00 2.06
CA ASP A 216 11.98 -15.33 2.60
C ASP A 216 10.61 -15.44 3.28
N SER A 217 10.09 -16.67 3.35
CA SER A 217 8.93 -17.04 4.16
C SER A 217 9.13 -18.45 4.69
N CYS A 218 8.93 -18.65 5.99
CA CYS A 218 9.11 -19.91 6.67
C CYS A 218 8.05 -20.13 7.76
N ASN A 219 7.25 -21.18 7.56
CA ASN A 219 6.16 -21.60 8.44
C ASN A 219 6.41 -22.99 9.05
N PHE A 220 7.63 -23.52 8.90
CA PHE A 220 8.10 -24.78 9.47
C PHE A 220 7.30 -26.05 9.13
N GLU A 221 6.42 -26.02 8.14
CA GLU A 221 5.60 -27.19 7.75
C GLU A 221 6.43 -28.34 7.16
N GLU A 222 7.61 -28.03 6.61
CA GLU A 222 8.56 -29.01 6.07
C GLU A 222 9.70 -29.31 7.05
N GLU A 223 10.20 -30.56 7.06
CA GLU A 223 11.26 -31.01 7.98
C GLU A 223 12.60 -30.29 7.80
N ASN A 224 12.87 -29.81 6.58
CA ASN A 224 14.08 -29.06 6.27
C ASN A 224 14.10 -27.65 6.91
N ILE A 225 13.03 -27.24 7.60
CA ILE A 225 12.89 -25.94 8.29
C ILE A 225 13.34 -24.77 7.42
N CYS A 226 13.00 -24.79 6.13
CA CYS A 226 13.34 -23.75 5.15
C CYS A 226 14.86 -23.51 4.96
N GLY A 227 15.68 -24.50 5.35
CA GLY A 227 17.13 -24.43 5.36
C GLY A 227 17.71 -23.60 6.51
N MET A 228 16.93 -23.31 7.56
CA MET A 228 17.45 -22.72 8.79
C MET A 228 18.41 -23.72 9.47
N ILE A 229 19.45 -23.19 10.10
CA ILE A 229 20.46 -23.97 10.81
C ILE A 229 20.47 -23.61 12.30
N GLN A 230 21.06 -24.48 13.10
CA GLN A 230 21.17 -24.30 14.55
C GLN A 230 22.62 -24.49 14.96
N SER A 231 23.04 -23.80 16.01
CA SER A 231 24.40 -23.95 16.53
C SER A 231 24.67 -25.39 17.00
N PRO A 232 25.89 -25.90 16.82
CA PRO A 232 26.30 -27.15 17.41
C PRO A 232 26.36 -26.98 18.93
N GLY A 233 25.43 -27.62 19.64
CA GLY A 233 25.28 -27.54 21.09
C GLY A 233 24.23 -28.53 21.57
N ILE A 234 24.15 -28.74 22.89
CA ILE A 234 23.14 -29.63 23.51
C ILE A 234 21.77 -28.95 23.48
N LEU A 235 21.74 -27.62 23.71
CA LEU A 235 20.53 -26.82 23.67
C LEU A 235 20.25 -26.34 22.25
N LYS A 236 19.03 -26.60 21.78
CA LYS A 236 18.61 -26.32 20.41
C LYS A 236 17.18 -25.80 20.39
N TRP A 237 16.84 -25.13 19.31
CA TRP A 237 15.45 -24.93 18.93
C TRP A 237 14.90 -26.27 18.43
N GLU A 238 13.71 -26.65 18.88
CA GLU A 238 13.09 -27.91 18.50
C GLU A 238 11.89 -27.63 17.62
N ARG A 239 11.77 -28.35 16.50
CA ARG A 239 10.55 -28.34 15.70
C ARG A 239 9.47 -29.13 16.43
N ARG A 240 8.44 -28.46 16.92
CA ARG A 240 7.35 -29.03 17.73
C ARG A 240 6.01 -28.72 17.08
N SER A 241 5.04 -29.60 17.29
CA SER A 241 3.62 -29.36 16.97
C SER A 241 2.79 -29.00 18.21
N PHE A 242 3.37 -29.22 19.41
CA PHE A 242 2.73 -29.01 20.71
C PHE A 242 3.79 -28.82 21.80
N VAL A 243 3.53 -27.92 22.74
CA VAL A 243 4.33 -27.74 23.96
C VAL A 243 3.41 -27.69 25.19
N LYS A 244 3.76 -28.47 26.22
CA LYS A 244 3.05 -28.43 27.52
C LYS A 244 3.22 -27.04 28.14
N GLY A 245 2.11 -26.37 28.47
CA GLY A 245 2.11 -24.99 28.95
C GLY A 245 1.92 -23.94 27.85
N GLY A 246 1.99 -24.35 26.58
CA GLY A 246 1.68 -23.54 25.41
C GLY A 246 2.90 -23.25 24.52
N PRO A 247 2.69 -23.12 23.20
CA PRO A 247 1.39 -23.19 22.53
C PRO A 247 0.91 -24.64 22.31
N GLN A 248 -0.41 -24.80 22.26
CA GLN A 248 -1.07 -26.09 22.03
C GLN A 248 -1.02 -26.52 20.55
N THR A 249 -0.88 -25.54 19.66
CA THR A 249 -0.83 -25.68 18.21
C THR A 249 0.16 -24.67 17.64
N ASP A 250 0.57 -24.87 16.39
CA ASP A 250 1.21 -23.86 15.57
C ASP A 250 0.30 -22.64 15.33
N PHE A 251 0.87 -21.58 14.76
CA PHE A 251 0.12 -20.43 14.29
C PHE A 251 -0.34 -20.62 12.84
N THR A 252 0.45 -21.29 11.99
CA THR A 252 0.16 -21.50 10.55
C THR A 252 -1.24 -22.05 10.29
N ASN A 253 -1.58 -23.18 10.92
CA ASN A 253 -2.83 -23.91 10.72
C ASN A 253 -3.77 -23.82 11.93
N MET A 254 -3.31 -23.29 13.07
CA MET A 254 -4.07 -23.26 14.33
C MET A 254 -4.63 -24.63 14.73
N GLY A 255 -3.90 -25.71 14.44
CA GLY A 255 -4.35 -27.09 14.71
C GLY A 255 -5.56 -27.59 13.90
N GLN A 256 -6.00 -26.86 12.87
CA GLN A 256 -7.12 -27.27 12.02
C GLN A 256 -6.81 -28.50 11.16
N CYS A 257 -5.52 -28.73 10.86
CA CYS A 257 -5.05 -29.79 9.99
C CYS A 257 -4.35 -30.90 10.78
N LYS A 258 -4.99 -32.06 10.92
CA LYS A 258 -4.40 -33.21 11.63
C LYS A 258 -3.10 -33.67 10.94
N GLY A 259 -2.01 -33.78 11.69
CA GLY A 259 -0.70 -34.21 11.19
C GLY A 259 0.10 -33.13 10.46
N LYS A 260 -0.39 -31.88 10.47
CA LYS A 260 0.31 -30.68 10.01
C LYS A 260 0.34 -29.66 11.14
N GLY A 261 1.11 -28.59 10.97
CA GLY A 261 1.27 -27.55 11.97
C GLY A 261 2.48 -27.77 12.86
N TYR A 262 3.54 -27.02 12.55
CA TYR A 262 4.78 -27.05 13.30
C TYR A 262 5.31 -25.64 13.54
N PHE A 263 6.06 -25.49 14.61
CA PHE A 263 6.74 -24.26 14.98
C PHE A 263 8.09 -24.58 15.61
N MET A 264 8.97 -23.60 15.71
CA MET A 264 10.24 -23.76 16.40
C MET A 264 10.11 -23.35 17.86
N HIS A 265 10.53 -24.19 18.79
CA HIS A 265 10.46 -23.94 20.22
C HIS A 265 11.83 -24.03 20.88
N PHE A 266 12.22 -23.01 21.62
CA PHE A 266 13.35 -23.08 22.55
C PHE A 266 12.83 -23.13 23.99
N SER A 267 13.04 -24.27 24.65
CA SER A 267 12.65 -24.49 26.04
C SER A 267 13.70 -23.87 26.97
N THR A 268 13.30 -22.84 27.72
CA THR A 268 14.12 -22.27 28.79
C THR A 268 13.96 -23.04 30.10
N ALA A 269 12.89 -23.82 30.26
CA ALA A 269 12.68 -24.67 31.44
C ALA A 269 13.77 -25.74 31.62
N ALA A 270 14.33 -26.25 30.53
CA ALA A 270 15.38 -27.27 30.54
C ALA A 270 16.81 -26.69 30.57
N ALA A 271 16.96 -25.35 30.55
CA ALA A 271 18.23 -24.66 30.40
C ALA A 271 18.69 -24.01 31.72
N ASN A 272 20.01 -23.90 31.91
CA ASN A 272 20.62 -23.22 33.05
C ASN A 272 20.70 -21.71 32.79
N PRO A 273 20.67 -20.85 33.83
CA PRO A 273 20.84 -19.41 33.67
C PRO A 273 22.10 -19.05 32.86
N GLY A 274 21.93 -18.23 31.82
CA GLY A 274 22.99 -17.84 30.88
C GLY A 274 23.11 -18.73 29.65
N ASP A 275 22.48 -19.90 29.62
CA ASP A 275 22.45 -20.76 28.45
C ASP A 275 21.72 -20.08 27.28
N HIS A 276 22.16 -20.40 26.07
CA HIS A 276 21.58 -19.87 24.84
C HIS A 276 21.36 -20.92 23.76
N ALA A 277 20.42 -20.66 22.85
CA ALA A 277 20.21 -21.43 21.64
C ALA A 277 19.96 -20.53 20.44
N PHE A 278 20.58 -20.87 19.31
CA PHE A 278 20.53 -20.09 18.07
C PHE A 278 19.74 -20.83 17.00
N LEU A 279 18.87 -20.09 16.31
CA LEU A 279 18.24 -20.50 15.06
C LEU A 279 18.59 -19.45 14.00
N GLU A 280 19.38 -19.84 13.01
CA GLU A 280 19.88 -18.96 11.96
C GLU A 280 19.19 -19.26 10.63
N SER A 281 18.76 -18.23 9.91
CA SER A 281 18.30 -18.39 8.53
C SER A 281 19.41 -18.96 7.64
N ARG A 282 19.05 -19.48 6.46
CA ARG A 282 20.02 -19.62 5.36
C ARG A 282 20.61 -18.25 4.97
N ILE A 283 21.62 -18.23 4.10
CA ILE A 283 22.13 -16.96 3.56
C ILE A 283 21.04 -16.31 2.71
N LEU A 284 20.68 -15.08 3.08
CA LEU A 284 19.67 -14.25 2.43
C LEU A 284 20.35 -13.15 1.62
N TYR A 285 19.67 -12.68 0.58
CA TYR A 285 20.15 -11.64 -0.33
C TYR A 285 19.14 -10.49 -0.42
N PRO A 286 18.90 -9.76 0.69
CA PRO A 286 17.96 -8.64 0.69
C PRO A 286 18.47 -7.52 -0.22
N LYS A 287 17.54 -6.76 -0.82
CA LYS A 287 17.89 -5.51 -1.48
C LYS A 287 18.35 -4.47 -0.45
N PRO A 288 19.33 -3.61 -0.78
CA PRO A 288 19.74 -2.52 0.10
C PRO A 288 18.56 -1.61 0.47
N GLY A 289 18.55 -1.13 1.72
CA GLY A 289 17.48 -0.28 2.26
C GLY A 289 16.74 -0.92 3.43
N PRO A 290 15.58 -0.38 3.83
CA PRO A 290 14.81 -0.95 4.92
C PRO A 290 14.26 -2.32 4.54
N GLN A 291 14.38 -3.29 5.44
CA GLN A 291 13.68 -4.56 5.35
C GLN A 291 12.82 -4.79 6.60
N CYS A 292 11.76 -5.56 6.43
CA CYS A 292 10.84 -5.91 7.48
C CYS A 292 10.89 -7.40 7.77
N LEU A 293 11.40 -7.75 8.95
CA LEU A 293 11.29 -9.08 9.50
C LEU A 293 10.01 -9.15 10.34
N GLN A 294 9.10 -10.04 9.96
CA GLN A 294 7.84 -10.29 10.64
C GLN A 294 7.79 -11.74 11.11
N PHE A 295 7.28 -11.99 12.31
CA PHE A 295 7.10 -13.35 12.83
C PHE A 295 6.07 -13.37 13.96
N PHE A 296 5.49 -14.53 14.20
CA PHE A 296 4.64 -14.77 15.36
C PHE A 296 5.45 -15.40 16.48
N LEU A 297 5.30 -14.86 17.69
CA LEU A 297 5.94 -15.32 18.92
C LEU A 297 4.89 -15.74 19.95
N TYR A 298 4.99 -16.96 20.46
CA TYR A 298 4.28 -17.40 21.66
C TYR A 298 5.27 -17.51 22.82
N ASN A 299 4.98 -16.82 23.92
CA ASN A 299 5.91 -16.68 25.03
C ASN A 299 5.36 -17.35 26.30
N THR A 300 6.09 -18.36 26.78
CA THR A 300 5.89 -19.04 28.07
C THR A 300 7.16 -18.98 28.93
N ALA A 301 8.14 -18.18 28.51
CA ALA A 301 9.42 -17.99 29.17
C ALA A 301 9.28 -17.12 30.44
N ALA A 302 10.26 -17.19 31.34
CA ALA A 302 10.33 -16.31 32.51
C ALA A 302 10.54 -14.85 32.08
N ALA A 303 10.13 -13.88 32.92
CA ALA A 303 10.17 -12.46 32.56
C ALA A 303 11.57 -11.91 32.23
N ASP A 304 12.62 -12.55 32.73
CA ASP A 304 14.02 -12.21 32.50
C ASP A 304 14.73 -13.11 31.47
N ASP A 305 14.04 -14.10 30.88
CA ASP A 305 14.50 -14.75 29.66
C ASP A 305 14.47 -13.73 28.51
N VAL A 306 15.33 -13.88 27.51
CA VAL A 306 15.43 -12.90 26.41
C VAL A 306 15.48 -13.61 25.06
N LEU A 307 14.73 -13.10 24.09
CA LEU A 307 14.88 -13.43 22.67
C LEU A 307 15.56 -12.26 21.96
N ASN A 308 16.79 -12.46 21.51
CA ASN A 308 17.55 -11.50 20.71
C ASN A 308 17.42 -11.81 19.22
N ILE A 309 17.25 -10.76 18.43
CA ILE A 309 17.21 -10.80 16.97
C ILE A 309 18.49 -10.13 16.47
N TRP A 310 19.40 -10.95 15.98
CA TRP A 310 20.65 -10.50 15.38
C TRP A 310 20.61 -10.63 13.87
N VAL A 311 21.45 -9.85 13.21
CA VAL A 311 21.79 -10.07 11.81
C VAL A 311 23.29 -10.21 11.67
N LYS A 312 23.71 -11.21 10.92
CA LYS A 312 25.11 -11.47 10.58
C LYS A 312 25.34 -11.15 9.11
N GLU A 313 25.95 -10.00 8.82
CA GLU A 313 26.26 -9.56 7.45
C GLU A 313 27.63 -10.05 7.01
N TYR A 314 27.75 -10.55 5.78
CA TYR A 314 29.00 -11.08 5.24
C TYR A 314 29.52 -10.20 4.10
N ASP A 315 30.82 -9.91 4.14
CA ASP A 315 31.49 -9.16 3.07
C ASP A 315 32.90 -9.67 2.81
N LYS A 316 33.59 -9.07 1.83
CA LYS A 316 34.95 -9.47 1.46
C LYS A 316 35.96 -9.23 2.57
N THR A 317 35.74 -8.23 3.42
CA THR A 317 36.64 -7.87 4.54
C THR A 317 36.38 -8.72 5.78
N ASN A 318 35.15 -9.15 5.99
CA ASN A 318 34.66 -9.95 7.10
C ASN A 318 33.97 -11.21 6.54
N PRO A 319 34.75 -12.17 5.98
CA PRO A 319 34.18 -13.38 5.41
C PRO A 319 33.48 -14.26 6.47
N ASN A 320 33.86 -14.11 7.74
CA ASN A 320 33.22 -14.76 8.89
C ASN A 320 31.94 -14.05 9.36
N GLY A 321 31.63 -12.88 8.81
CA GLY A 321 30.46 -12.07 9.07
C GLY A 321 30.56 -11.14 10.29
N THR A 322 29.91 -10.00 10.21
CA THR A 322 29.78 -9.00 11.28
C THR A 322 28.38 -9.12 11.89
N LEU A 323 28.31 -9.29 13.22
CA LEU A 323 27.07 -9.48 13.95
C LEU A 323 26.55 -8.13 14.50
N GLN A 324 25.27 -7.85 14.31
CA GLN A 324 24.60 -6.65 14.84
C GLN A 324 23.27 -7.02 15.50
N LEU A 325 23.01 -6.48 16.69
CA LEU A 325 21.74 -6.64 17.40
C LEU A 325 20.72 -5.64 16.86
N PHE A 326 19.54 -6.12 16.46
CA PHE A 326 18.45 -5.28 16.00
C PHE A 326 17.31 -5.16 17.02
N LYS A 327 17.04 -6.22 17.77
CA LYS A 327 15.96 -6.23 18.76
C LYS A 327 16.24 -7.22 19.89
N SER A 328 15.88 -6.84 21.11
CA SER A 328 15.70 -7.76 22.23
C SER A 328 14.25 -7.75 22.67
N ILE A 329 13.68 -8.93 22.89
CA ILE A 329 12.31 -9.14 23.35
C ILE A 329 12.41 -9.87 24.68
N LEU A 330 11.91 -9.25 25.74
CA LEU A 330 11.86 -9.89 27.06
C LEU A 330 10.81 -11.00 27.09
N GLY A 331 11.09 -11.98 27.94
CA GLY A 331 10.17 -13.03 28.31
C GLY A 331 8.94 -12.51 29.06
N GLY A 332 8.15 -13.43 29.62
CA GLY A 332 6.92 -13.11 30.32
C GLY A 332 5.72 -13.71 29.61
N VAL A 333 4.97 -14.54 30.35
CA VAL A 333 3.89 -15.36 29.82
C VAL A 333 2.80 -14.48 29.19
N THR A 334 2.52 -14.71 27.91
CA THR A 334 1.49 -13.95 27.17
C THR A 334 0.22 -14.76 26.90
N GLY A 335 0.29 -16.09 26.96
CA GLY A 335 -0.83 -17.00 26.69
C GLY A 335 -1.43 -16.92 25.29
N SER A 336 -0.74 -16.27 24.34
CA SER A 336 -1.23 -16.02 22.97
C SER A 336 -0.08 -15.74 22.01
N TRP A 337 -0.29 -16.07 20.72
CA TRP A 337 0.61 -15.71 19.62
C TRP A 337 0.58 -14.19 19.40
N LYS A 338 1.75 -13.55 19.32
CA LYS A 338 1.90 -12.12 19.08
C LYS A 338 2.72 -11.89 17.81
N LEU A 339 2.21 -11.03 16.93
CA LEU A 339 2.96 -10.55 15.78
C LEU A 339 4.04 -9.57 16.22
N HIS A 340 5.27 -9.80 15.78
CA HIS A 340 6.40 -8.89 15.93
C HIS A 340 6.88 -8.41 14.57
N ASN A 341 7.15 -7.11 14.47
CA ASN A 341 7.78 -6.47 13.32
C ASN A 341 9.13 -5.90 13.76
N VAL A 342 10.20 -6.25 13.05
CA VAL A 342 11.56 -5.76 13.31
C VAL A 342 12.09 -5.12 12.03
N ASN A 343 12.32 -3.81 12.10
CA ASN A 343 13.01 -3.08 11.04
C ASN A 343 14.49 -3.47 11.06
N ILE A 344 14.97 -4.04 9.96
CA ILE A 344 16.39 -4.30 9.74
C ILE A 344 16.85 -3.46 8.53
N ASN A 345 18.16 -3.21 8.44
CA ASN A 345 18.74 -2.41 7.36
C ASN A 345 20.07 -3.02 6.93
N VAL A 346 19.95 -4.07 6.13
CA VAL A 346 21.04 -4.89 5.65
C VAL A 346 21.41 -4.44 4.24
N THR A 347 22.71 -4.40 3.93
CA THR A 347 23.17 -3.98 2.59
C THR A 347 23.81 -5.10 1.80
N LYS A 348 24.17 -6.20 2.45
CA LYS A 348 24.91 -7.32 1.87
C LYS A 348 24.18 -8.64 2.10
N LYS A 349 24.78 -9.75 1.66
CA LYS A 349 24.25 -11.07 2.01
C LYS A 349 24.35 -11.27 3.53
N ALA A 350 23.30 -11.82 4.14
CA ALA A 350 23.22 -11.90 5.59
C ALA A 350 22.46 -13.13 6.09
N ARG A 351 22.59 -13.43 7.38
CA ARG A 351 21.70 -14.34 8.11
C ARG A 351 20.94 -13.57 9.18
N VAL A 352 19.67 -13.89 9.35
CA VAL A 352 18.88 -13.49 10.53
C VAL A 352 19.06 -14.57 11.58
N ILE A 353 19.30 -14.18 12.82
CA ILE A 353 19.59 -15.10 13.93
C ILE A 353 18.65 -14.80 15.08
N PHE A 354 17.90 -15.82 15.47
CA PHE A 354 17.05 -15.84 16.66
C PHE A 354 17.83 -16.52 17.79
N GLU A 355 18.25 -15.74 18.77
CA GLU A 355 18.97 -16.23 19.95
C GLU A 355 18.02 -16.19 21.15
N GLY A 356 17.65 -17.34 21.68
CA GLY A 356 16.98 -17.44 22.96
C GLY A 356 18.01 -17.55 24.09
N VAL A 357 17.86 -16.76 25.14
CA VAL A 357 18.77 -16.70 26.30
C VAL A 357 17.99 -16.94 27.59
N ARG A 358 18.51 -17.84 28.42
CA ARG A 358 17.94 -18.18 29.72
C ARG A 358 18.31 -17.16 30.79
N GLY A 359 17.30 -16.56 31.42
CA GLY A 359 17.40 -15.68 32.57
C GLY A 359 17.70 -16.42 33.88
N LYS A 360 17.72 -15.68 34.99
CA LYS A 360 18.01 -16.22 36.33
C LYS A 360 16.76 -16.78 37.02
N SER A 361 15.59 -16.24 36.71
CA SER A 361 14.33 -16.62 37.35
C SER A 361 13.86 -17.99 36.87
N PRO A 362 13.16 -18.79 37.69
CA PRO A 362 12.62 -20.08 37.23
C PRO A 362 11.71 -19.92 36.01
N SER A 363 11.93 -20.73 34.97
CA SER A 363 11.08 -20.83 33.79
C SER A 363 10.42 -22.19 33.73
N ALA A 364 9.18 -22.22 33.27
CA ALA A 364 8.40 -23.44 33.04
C ALA A 364 8.06 -23.67 31.55
N GLY A 365 8.57 -22.82 30.66
CA GLY A 365 8.25 -22.86 29.23
C GLY A 365 9.42 -22.38 28.38
N GLY A 366 9.16 -21.45 27.46
CA GLY A 366 10.17 -20.93 26.54
C GLY A 366 9.61 -20.01 25.46
N PHE A 367 10.34 -19.90 24.35
CA PHE A 367 9.97 -19.10 23.19
C PHE A 367 9.55 -19.99 22.03
N SER A 368 8.42 -19.69 21.40
CA SER A 368 7.96 -20.40 20.20
C SER A 368 7.78 -19.45 19.03
N LEU A 369 8.40 -19.76 17.90
CA LEU A 369 8.42 -18.93 16.68
C LEU A 369 7.70 -19.65 15.55
N ASP A 370 6.87 -18.91 14.82
CA ASP A 370 6.18 -19.39 13.63
C ASP A 370 5.94 -18.26 12.61
N ASP A 371 5.60 -18.62 11.37
CA ASP A 371 5.24 -17.71 10.28
C ASP A 371 6.23 -16.54 10.07
N ILE A 372 7.51 -16.89 9.96
CA ILE A 372 8.60 -15.93 9.74
C ILE A 372 8.58 -15.45 8.29
N ASN A 373 8.47 -14.15 8.08
CA ASN A 373 8.50 -13.53 6.76
C ASN A 373 9.55 -12.41 6.75
N LEU A 374 10.33 -12.34 5.67
CA LEU A 374 11.28 -11.26 5.42
C LEU A 374 11.06 -10.66 4.03
N SER A 375 10.88 -9.34 3.98
CA SER A 375 10.79 -8.56 2.75
C SER A 375 11.65 -7.30 2.82
N SER A 376 12.21 -6.87 1.69
CA SER A 376 12.86 -5.58 1.49
C SER A 376 11.86 -4.44 1.37
N THR A 377 11.06 -4.26 2.42
CA THR A 377 10.05 -3.21 2.57
C THR A 377 10.13 -2.61 3.97
N LYS A 378 9.57 -1.41 4.18
CA LYS A 378 9.41 -0.83 5.52
C LYS A 378 8.40 -1.65 6.34
N CYS A 379 8.64 -1.83 7.65
CA CYS A 379 7.62 -2.42 8.51
C CYS A 379 6.45 -1.47 8.79
N PRO A 380 5.26 -2.01 9.07
CA PRO A 380 4.24 -1.27 9.79
C PRO A 380 4.79 -0.80 11.14
N GLN A 381 4.47 0.43 11.53
CA GLN A 381 5.03 1.06 12.72
C GLN A 381 4.41 0.52 14.01
N TYR A 382 3.10 0.23 13.99
CA TYR A 382 2.37 -0.24 15.16
C TYR A 382 1.46 -1.41 14.81
N VAL A 383 1.23 -2.26 15.80
CA VAL A 383 0.32 -3.40 15.73
C VAL A 383 -0.71 -3.25 16.85
N TRP A 384 -1.99 -3.31 16.50
CA TRP A 384 -3.09 -3.38 17.45
C TRP A 384 -3.83 -4.72 17.28
N PRO A 385 -3.59 -5.68 18.19
CA PRO A 385 -4.37 -6.91 18.22
C PRO A 385 -5.73 -6.65 18.88
N ILE A 386 -6.81 -7.10 18.22
CA ILE A 386 -8.13 -7.25 18.81
C ILE A 386 -8.31 -8.73 19.10
N ARG A 387 -8.32 -9.08 20.39
CA ARG A 387 -8.48 -10.45 20.89
C ARG A 387 -9.94 -10.76 21.18
N ASN A 388 -10.31 -12.04 21.17
CA ASN A 388 -11.68 -12.50 21.42
C ASN A 388 -12.69 -11.84 20.46
N ILE A 389 -12.28 -11.67 19.19
CA ILE A 389 -13.03 -10.85 18.24
C ILE A 389 -14.36 -11.50 17.86
N THR A 390 -14.45 -12.83 17.88
CA THR A 390 -15.70 -13.55 17.60
C THR A 390 -16.77 -13.19 18.61
N ASN A 391 -16.43 -13.18 19.91
CA ASN A 391 -17.36 -12.75 20.94
C ASN A 391 -17.67 -11.25 20.82
N LEU A 392 -16.66 -10.41 20.58
CA LEU A 392 -16.88 -8.97 20.40
C LEU A 392 -17.83 -8.68 19.23
N LEU A 393 -17.70 -9.39 18.11
CA LEU A 393 -18.61 -9.30 16.97
C LEU A 393 -20.03 -9.78 17.32
N ALA A 394 -20.17 -10.78 18.18
CA ALA A 394 -21.49 -11.26 18.62
C ALA A 394 -22.19 -10.32 19.61
N THR A 395 -21.44 -9.65 20.49
CA THR A 395 -22.02 -8.88 21.61
C THR A 395 -22.02 -7.37 21.41
N THR A 396 -21.20 -6.82 20.50
CA THR A 396 -21.07 -5.37 20.31
C THR A 396 -22.18 -4.84 19.40
N PRO A 397 -23.07 -3.94 19.84
CA PRO A 397 -24.11 -3.39 18.99
C PRO A 397 -23.56 -2.54 17.84
N VAL A 398 -24.34 -2.40 16.76
CA VAL A 398 -24.08 -1.42 15.70
C VAL A 398 -23.99 -0.02 16.30
N GLY A 399 -23.06 0.79 15.83
CA GLY A 399 -22.80 2.15 16.34
C GLY A 399 -21.94 2.20 17.60
N THR A 400 -21.54 1.07 18.17
CA THR A 400 -20.53 1.03 19.24
C THR A 400 -19.12 0.94 18.63
N ASN A 401 -18.22 1.81 19.10
CA ASN A 401 -16.83 1.82 18.67
C ASN A 401 -15.87 1.33 19.76
N MET A 402 -14.67 0.97 19.34
CA MET A 402 -13.52 0.73 20.19
C MET A 402 -12.37 1.60 19.72
N TYR A 403 -11.50 2.00 20.64
CA TYR A 403 -10.32 2.79 20.34
C TYR A 403 -9.04 1.96 20.54
N SER A 404 -8.09 2.12 19.62
CA SER A 404 -6.73 1.64 19.80
C SER A 404 -6.05 2.33 20.97
N PRO A 405 -4.91 1.82 21.46
CA PRO A 405 -3.96 2.64 22.22
C PRO A 405 -3.58 3.90 21.41
N ARG A 406 -3.08 4.92 22.12
CA ARG A 406 -2.48 6.09 21.44
C ARG A 406 -1.07 5.73 21.00
N PHE A 407 -0.74 6.10 19.77
CA PHE A 407 0.57 5.92 19.17
C PHE A 407 1.24 7.28 18.94
N LEU A 408 2.55 7.29 18.75
CA LEU A 408 3.35 8.49 18.49
C LEU A 408 4.17 8.26 17.23
N SER A 409 3.80 8.89 16.12
CA SER A 409 4.45 8.73 14.83
C SER A 409 5.94 9.08 14.87
N PRO A 410 6.76 8.59 13.90
CA PRO A 410 8.16 8.97 13.80
C PRO A 410 8.39 10.49 13.66
N THR A 411 7.42 11.21 13.09
CA THR A 411 7.44 12.67 12.96
C THR A 411 6.92 13.40 14.21
N GLY A 412 6.52 12.67 15.25
CA GLY A 412 6.15 13.19 16.56
C GLY A 412 4.66 13.44 16.78
N TYR A 413 3.79 13.28 15.78
CA TYR A 413 2.34 13.42 15.95
C TYR A 413 1.77 12.23 16.70
N SER A 414 0.96 12.49 17.73
CA SER A 414 0.22 11.44 18.40
C SER A 414 -1.11 11.18 17.71
N PHE A 415 -1.49 9.90 17.58
CA PHE A 415 -2.73 9.51 16.91
C PHE A 415 -3.37 8.29 17.56
N GLN A 416 -4.63 8.06 17.24
CA GLN A 416 -5.43 6.94 17.70
C GLN A 416 -6.36 6.51 16.57
N VAL A 417 -6.65 5.21 16.48
CA VAL A 417 -7.60 4.66 15.50
C VAL A 417 -8.82 4.16 16.25
N ASN A 418 -10.01 4.36 15.70
CA ASN A 418 -11.22 3.74 16.20
C ASN A 418 -11.86 2.83 15.15
N VAL A 419 -12.46 1.76 15.64
CA VAL A 419 -13.12 0.74 14.81
C VAL A 419 -14.54 0.54 15.31
N TYR A 420 -15.51 0.52 14.40
CA TYR A 420 -16.85 0.01 14.68
C TYR A 420 -16.93 -1.41 14.13
N LEU A 421 -16.86 -2.42 15.00
CA LEU A 421 -16.74 -3.82 14.58
C LEU A 421 -17.94 -4.27 13.72
N ASN A 422 -19.16 -3.90 14.12
CA ASN A 422 -20.40 -4.22 13.42
C ASN A 422 -20.96 -3.07 12.57
N GLY A 423 -20.18 -2.00 12.43
CA GLY A 423 -20.49 -0.83 11.62
C GLY A 423 -21.14 0.32 12.35
N VAL A 424 -21.24 1.42 11.62
CA VAL A 424 -21.96 2.63 12.04
C VAL A 424 -23.45 2.48 11.67
N TYR A 425 -24.33 3.27 12.30
CA TYR A 425 -25.78 3.19 12.05
C TYR A 425 -26.18 3.37 10.57
N SER A 426 -25.44 4.19 9.82
CA SER A 426 -25.71 4.43 8.40
C SER A 426 -25.28 3.27 7.48
N THR A 427 -24.44 2.35 7.96
CA THR A 427 -23.85 1.28 7.14
C THR A 427 -23.65 0.02 8.01
N PRO A 428 -24.75 -0.58 8.51
CA PRO A 428 -24.66 -1.80 9.30
C PRO A 428 -24.10 -2.95 8.47
N GLY A 429 -23.44 -3.92 9.11
CA GLY A 429 -22.88 -5.10 8.42
C GLY A 429 -21.55 -4.84 7.70
N TYR A 430 -20.97 -3.66 7.87
CA TYR A 430 -19.60 -3.33 7.46
C TYR A 430 -18.82 -2.87 8.68
N MET A 431 -17.62 -3.38 8.87
CA MET A 431 -16.69 -2.76 9.81
C MET A 431 -16.33 -1.36 9.30
N ALA A 432 -16.22 -0.40 10.20
CA ALA A 432 -15.77 0.96 9.90
C ALA A 432 -14.48 1.28 10.64
N VAL A 433 -13.62 2.12 10.04
CA VAL A 433 -12.33 2.51 10.64
C VAL A 433 -12.08 4.00 10.41
N PHE A 434 -11.67 4.72 11.46
CA PHE A 434 -11.29 6.12 11.36
C PHE A 434 -10.02 6.40 12.18
N ILE A 435 -9.20 7.33 11.71
CA ILE A 435 -8.04 7.83 12.43
C ILE A 435 -8.33 9.21 13.02
N HIS A 436 -7.77 9.44 14.19
CA HIS A 436 -7.81 10.69 14.92
C HIS A 436 -6.38 11.12 15.27
N LEU A 437 -6.05 12.40 15.07
CA LEU A 437 -4.91 12.98 15.78
C LEU A 437 -5.29 13.19 17.25
N THR A 438 -4.35 12.97 18.16
CA THR A 438 -4.55 13.16 19.60
C THR A 438 -3.49 14.06 20.18
N SER A 439 -3.80 14.76 21.27
CA SER A 439 -2.82 15.62 21.93
C SER A 439 -1.66 14.77 22.46
N GLY A 440 -0.46 15.07 22.01
CA GLY A 440 0.78 14.37 22.32
C GLY A 440 1.78 15.21 23.11
N PRO A 441 2.92 14.61 23.47
CA PRO A 441 4.00 15.31 24.19
C PRO A 441 4.72 16.36 23.33
N ASN A 442 4.68 16.22 22.00
CA ASN A 442 5.44 17.07 21.06
C ASN A 442 4.59 18.20 20.45
N ASP A 443 3.31 18.34 20.81
CA ASP A 443 2.36 19.23 20.13
C ASP A 443 2.83 20.68 20.00
N SER A 444 3.64 21.18 20.93
CA SER A 444 4.15 22.55 20.97
C SER A 444 5.24 22.84 19.94
N SER A 445 5.98 21.81 19.49
CA SER A 445 7.04 21.94 18.48
C SER A 445 6.59 21.51 17.08
N LEU A 446 5.43 20.85 16.98
CA LEU A 446 4.87 20.39 15.71
C LEU A 446 4.17 21.51 14.94
N LYS A 447 4.11 21.34 13.62
CA LYS A 447 3.39 22.24 12.73
C LYS A 447 1.90 21.89 12.72
N TRP A 448 1.06 22.92 12.80
CA TRP A 448 -0.39 22.77 12.74
C TRP A 448 -1.00 23.76 11.74
N PRO A 449 -2.03 23.36 10.97
CA PRO A 449 -2.60 22.02 10.84
C PRO A 449 -1.61 20.98 10.31
N CYS A 450 -1.80 19.70 10.68
CA CYS A 450 -0.87 18.60 10.37
C CYS A 450 -0.68 18.46 8.85
N PRO A 451 0.51 18.75 8.29
CA PRO A 451 0.68 18.86 6.85
C PRO A 451 1.03 17.51 6.23
N TRP A 452 0.19 17.01 5.33
CA TRP A 452 0.49 15.92 4.40
C TRP A 452 1.15 14.69 5.06
N HIS A 453 0.54 14.21 6.14
CA HIS A 453 0.89 12.92 6.73
C HIS A 453 -0.08 11.87 6.24
N GLN A 454 0.43 10.80 5.66
CA GLN A 454 -0.37 9.69 5.22
C GLN A 454 -0.45 8.63 6.31
N ALA A 455 -1.66 8.38 6.76
CA ALA A 455 -1.99 7.27 7.64
C ALA A 455 -2.34 6.04 6.79
N THR A 456 -1.74 4.91 7.12
CA THR A 456 -2.08 3.61 6.54
C THR A 456 -2.68 2.73 7.63
N MET A 457 -3.93 2.33 7.46
CA MET A 457 -4.65 1.40 8.32
C MET A 457 -4.88 0.10 7.58
N VAL A 458 -4.34 -1.00 8.12
CA VAL A 458 -4.38 -2.31 7.48
C VAL A 458 -5.03 -3.30 8.42
N LEU A 459 -6.00 -4.06 7.93
CA LEU A 459 -6.45 -5.29 8.57
C LEU A 459 -5.73 -6.46 7.88
N MET A 460 -4.93 -7.19 8.65
CA MET A 460 -4.04 -8.22 8.15
C MET A 460 -4.80 -9.51 7.81
N ASP A 461 -4.65 -10.02 6.59
CA ASP A 461 -4.94 -11.40 6.24
C ASP A 461 -3.79 -12.27 6.73
N GLN A 462 -4.01 -13.06 7.79
CA GLN A 462 -2.96 -13.75 8.55
C GLN A 462 -2.50 -15.06 7.85
N GLN A 463 -2.30 -14.99 6.53
CA GLN A 463 -1.65 -16.06 5.76
C GLN A 463 -0.17 -16.16 6.13
N SER A 464 0.32 -17.39 6.21
CA SER A 464 1.69 -17.72 6.60
C SER A 464 2.74 -17.17 5.62
N ASP A 465 2.43 -17.21 4.33
CA ASP A 465 3.26 -16.63 3.28
C ASP A 465 2.79 -15.23 2.94
N ILE A 466 3.64 -14.22 3.19
CA ILE A 466 3.35 -12.81 2.93
C ILE A 466 2.91 -12.55 1.48
N ARG A 467 3.37 -13.36 0.52
CA ARG A 467 2.99 -13.22 -0.90
C ARG A 467 1.53 -13.58 -1.17
N GLN A 468 0.91 -14.35 -0.28
CA GLN A 468 -0.47 -14.82 -0.39
C GLN A 468 -1.45 -13.99 0.44
N GLN A 469 -0.96 -13.04 1.24
CA GLN A 469 -1.81 -12.14 1.99
C GLN A 469 -2.61 -11.26 1.02
N MET A 470 -3.90 -11.12 1.31
CA MET A 470 -4.80 -10.16 0.67
C MET A 470 -5.27 -9.16 1.73
N ASN A 471 -4.35 -8.33 2.21
CA ASN A 471 -4.63 -7.41 3.30
C ASN A 471 -5.71 -6.38 2.90
N MET A 472 -6.54 -5.94 3.85
CA MET A 472 -7.47 -4.84 3.59
C MET A 472 -6.83 -3.52 4.00
N HIS A 473 -6.57 -2.66 3.02
CA HIS A 473 -5.92 -1.36 3.21
C HIS A 473 -6.93 -0.21 3.16
N HIS A 474 -6.78 0.75 4.08
CA HIS A 474 -7.38 2.07 3.98
C HIS A 474 -6.34 3.13 4.32
N MET A 475 -6.14 4.06 3.40
CA MET A 475 -5.12 5.11 3.51
C MET A 475 -5.80 6.47 3.45
N VAL A 476 -5.39 7.37 4.32
CA VAL A 476 -5.89 8.75 4.37
C VAL A 476 -4.72 9.69 4.56
N THR A 477 -4.78 10.89 3.98
CA THR A 477 -3.71 11.88 4.12
C THR A 477 -4.26 13.15 4.74
N THR A 478 -3.54 13.70 5.72
CA THR A 478 -3.92 14.96 6.36
C THR A 478 -3.72 16.13 5.39
N ASP A 479 -4.80 16.77 4.96
CA ASP A 479 -4.73 17.99 4.17
C ASP A 479 -4.78 19.19 5.12
N PRO A 480 -3.70 19.98 5.25
CA PRO A 480 -3.67 21.11 6.18
C PRO A 480 -4.67 22.22 5.83
N ASN A 481 -5.22 22.22 4.62
CA ASN A 481 -6.23 23.19 4.18
C ASN A 481 -7.67 22.67 4.37
N GLN A 482 -7.84 21.40 4.75
CA GLN A 482 -9.15 20.83 4.99
C GLN A 482 -9.81 21.50 6.19
N LYS A 483 -11.01 22.04 5.98
CA LYS A 483 -11.84 22.62 7.01
C LYS A 483 -12.87 21.63 7.54
N SER A 484 -13.36 21.87 8.75
CA SER A 484 -14.54 21.21 9.30
C SER A 484 -15.77 21.42 8.41
N PRO A 485 -16.82 20.58 8.52
CA PRO A 485 -18.03 20.71 7.69
C PRO A 485 -18.73 22.07 7.77
N ASN A 486 -18.63 22.77 8.91
CA ASN A 486 -19.14 24.13 9.11
C ASN A 486 -18.16 25.23 8.65
N GLY A 487 -16.96 24.88 8.17
CA GLY A 487 -15.98 25.80 7.59
C GLY A 487 -15.22 26.69 8.58
N THR A 488 -15.40 26.50 9.89
CA THR A 488 -14.85 27.39 10.92
C THR A 488 -13.45 27.02 11.38
N GLU A 489 -13.12 25.73 11.42
CA GLU A 489 -11.87 25.21 11.98
C GLU A 489 -11.14 24.35 10.95
N PHE A 490 -9.81 24.24 11.08
CA PHE A 490 -9.05 23.28 10.29
C PHE A 490 -9.22 21.89 10.89
N PHE A 491 -9.63 20.92 10.06
CA PHE A 491 -9.96 19.57 10.49
C PHE A 491 -8.78 18.87 11.17
N TRP A 492 -7.56 19.10 10.66
CA TRP A 492 -6.31 18.52 11.14
C TRP A 492 -5.49 19.49 12.02
N ASP A 493 -6.11 20.49 12.64
CA ASP A 493 -5.42 21.36 13.62
C ASP A 493 -5.10 20.60 14.92
N ASN A 494 -4.38 21.27 15.82
CA ASN A 494 -3.99 20.74 17.12
C ASN A 494 -5.23 20.22 17.87
N PRO A 495 -5.25 18.95 18.30
CA PRO A 495 -6.39 18.37 19.02
C PRO A 495 -6.81 19.15 20.27
N ARG A 496 -5.92 19.92 20.89
CA ARG A 496 -6.27 20.79 22.03
C ARG A 496 -7.15 21.98 21.64
N LYS A 497 -7.17 22.36 20.36
CA LYS A 497 -8.00 23.44 19.80
C LYS A 497 -9.31 22.92 19.24
N VAL A 498 -9.23 21.88 18.40
CA VAL A 498 -10.37 21.40 17.58
C VAL A 498 -10.93 20.05 18.04
N GLY A 499 -10.31 19.45 19.05
CA GLY A 499 -10.67 18.11 19.54
C GLY A 499 -11.53 18.13 20.79
N SER A 500 -12.04 16.96 21.13
CA SER A 500 -12.82 16.72 22.34
C SER A 500 -11.95 16.15 23.46
N LYS A 501 -12.18 16.60 24.70
CA LYS A 501 -11.50 16.05 25.89
C LYS A 501 -11.97 14.63 26.15
N VAL A 502 -11.03 13.70 26.29
CA VAL A 502 -11.23 12.31 26.66
C VAL A 502 -10.59 12.06 28.01
N THR A 503 -11.39 11.61 28.98
CA THR A 503 -10.94 11.30 30.34
C THR A 503 -10.85 9.78 30.49
N ASN A 504 -9.69 9.29 30.87
CA ASN A 504 -9.45 7.88 31.18
C ASN A 504 -10.01 7.53 32.57
N PRO A 505 -10.24 6.24 32.86
CA PRO A 505 -10.71 5.80 34.17
C PRO A 505 -9.80 6.19 35.35
N ASP A 506 -8.51 6.38 35.12
CA ASP A 506 -7.52 6.83 36.11
C ASP A 506 -7.53 8.35 36.36
N GLY A 507 -8.43 9.09 35.70
CA GLY A 507 -8.55 10.55 35.79
C GLY A 507 -7.58 11.32 34.88
N SER A 508 -6.61 10.64 34.24
CA SER A 508 -5.79 11.27 33.21
C SER A 508 -6.64 11.63 31.99
N PHE A 509 -6.25 12.66 31.25
CA PHE A 509 -7.01 13.09 30.07
C PHE A 509 -6.10 13.49 28.92
N TYR A 510 -6.68 13.47 27.72
CA TYR A 510 -6.08 13.97 26.49
C TYR A 510 -7.17 14.56 25.59
N TYR A 511 -6.79 15.20 24.50
CA TYR A 511 -7.74 15.67 23.50
C TYR A 511 -7.66 14.79 22.25
N ARG A 512 -8.82 14.43 21.69
CA ARG A 512 -8.94 13.67 20.46
C ARG A 512 -9.56 14.56 19.39
N GLY A 513 -8.83 14.78 18.30
CA GLY A 513 -9.31 15.53 17.15
C GLY A 513 -10.45 14.82 16.40
N PRO A 514 -11.01 15.47 15.37
CA PRO A 514 -11.99 14.86 14.47
C PRO A 514 -11.50 13.53 13.86
N GLY A 515 -12.42 12.63 13.55
CA GLY A 515 -12.12 11.32 12.97
C GLY A 515 -12.31 11.31 11.45
N TYR A 516 -11.33 10.81 10.71
CA TYR A 516 -11.40 10.67 9.25
C TYR A 516 -11.13 9.23 8.82
N GLY A 517 -11.91 8.72 7.88
CA GLY A 517 -11.85 7.31 7.49
C GLY A 517 -13.07 6.88 6.68
N THR A 518 -13.46 5.61 6.83
CA THR A 518 -14.55 5.01 6.04
C THR A 518 -15.52 4.20 6.90
N ALA A 519 -16.81 4.33 6.57
CA ALA A 519 -17.89 3.52 7.11
C ALA A 519 -17.96 2.11 6.50
N GLY A 520 -17.38 1.91 5.31
CA GLY A 520 -17.41 0.67 4.55
C GLY A 520 -16.02 0.07 4.38
N PHE A 521 -15.31 -0.20 5.48
CA PHE A 521 -13.94 -0.72 5.44
C PHE A 521 -13.91 -2.16 4.93
N ILE A 522 -14.65 -3.06 5.57
CA ILE A 522 -14.78 -4.46 5.13
C ILE A 522 -16.17 -4.99 5.52
N SER A 523 -16.83 -5.74 4.64
CA SER A 523 -18.13 -6.36 4.99
C SER A 523 -17.93 -7.50 6.00
N GLN A 524 -18.95 -7.79 6.81
CA GLN A 524 -18.89 -8.92 7.75
C GLN A 524 -18.59 -10.26 7.06
N THR A 525 -19.14 -10.47 5.87
CA THR A 525 -18.88 -11.68 5.07
C THR A 525 -17.40 -11.79 4.67
N ARG A 526 -16.77 -10.69 4.25
CA ARG A 526 -15.35 -10.69 3.88
C ARG A 526 -14.43 -10.74 5.09
N LEU A 527 -14.80 -10.10 6.20
CA LEU A 527 -14.08 -10.18 7.47
C LEU A 527 -13.99 -11.63 7.98
N LYS A 528 -15.06 -12.41 7.84
CA LYS A 528 -15.12 -13.83 8.21
C LYS A 528 -14.55 -14.74 7.12
N SER A 529 -14.12 -14.18 5.99
CA SER A 529 -13.42 -14.92 4.94
C SER A 529 -11.91 -14.92 5.19
N ARG A 530 -11.19 -15.80 4.49
CA ARG A 530 -9.72 -15.90 4.56
C ARG A 530 -9.23 -15.97 6.02
N ASN A 531 -8.06 -15.39 6.33
CA ASN A 531 -7.44 -15.43 7.66
C ASN A 531 -7.42 -14.04 8.33
N PHE A 532 -8.42 -13.17 8.10
CA PHE A 532 -8.51 -11.90 8.83
C PHE A 532 -8.77 -12.10 10.32
N ILE A 533 -9.54 -13.14 10.66
CA ILE A 533 -9.74 -13.65 12.02
C ILE A 533 -9.08 -15.02 12.09
N LYS A 534 -8.02 -15.15 12.89
CA LYS A 534 -7.26 -16.40 13.06
C LYS A 534 -6.94 -16.56 14.54
N GLY A 535 -7.25 -17.73 15.10
CA GLY A 535 -7.12 -17.96 16.54
C GLY A 535 -7.97 -17.03 17.42
N ASP A 536 -9.12 -16.60 16.89
CA ASP A 536 -10.03 -15.61 17.51
C ASP A 536 -9.45 -14.19 17.67
N ASP A 537 -8.43 -13.89 16.87
CA ASP A 537 -7.72 -12.61 16.88
C ASP A 537 -7.72 -11.96 15.51
N ALA A 538 -7.78 -10.63 15.50
CA ALA A 538 -7.53 -9.80 14.32
C ALA A 538 -6.40 -8.81 14.60
N PHE A 539 -5.52 -8.62 13.62
CA PHE A 539 -4.38 -7.71 13.74
C PHE A 539 -4.56 -6.50 12.83
N PHE A 540 -4.63 -5.32 13.44
CA PHE A 540 -4.53 -4.07 12.73
C PHE A 540 -3.08 -3.59 12.71
N LEU A 541 -2.62 -3.15 11.54
CA LEU A 541 -1.30 -2.59 11.35
C LEU A 541 -1.44 -1.10 11.00
N PHE A 542 -0.66 -0.25 11.65
CA PHE A 542 -0.75 1.19 11.50
C PHE A 542 0.61 1.83 11.21
N SER A 543 0.58 2.84 10.35
CA SER A 543 1.69 3.78 10.14
C SER A 543 1.14 5.19 9.92
N LEU A 544 1.86 6.21 10.39
CA LEU A 544 1.61 7.62 10.07
C LEU A 544 2.93 8.25 9.62
N GLU A 545 3.05 8.55 8.33
CA GLU A 545 4.31 9.00 7.71
C GLU A 545 4.12 10.34 7.01
N GLY A 546 5.09 11.24 7.14
CA GLY A 546 5.11 12.46 6.33
C GLY A 546 5.36 12.10 4.86
N MET A 547 4.62 12.71 3.93
CA MET A 547 4.77 12.44 2.51
C MET A 547 6.15 12.83 1.94
N GLU A 548 6.88 13.70 2.63
CA GLU A 548 8.29 14.03 2.32
C GLU A 548 9.23 12.82 2.45
N SER A 549 8.80 11.74 3.11
CA SER A 549 9.57 10.50 3.24
C SER A 549 9.55 9.63 1.99
N TYR A 550 8.70 9.93 1.00
CA TYR A 550 8.72 9.26 -0.29
C TYR A 550 9.78 9.92 -1.18
N PRO A 551 10.77 9.16 -1.70
CA PRO A 551 11.83 9.69 -2.54
C PRO A 551 11.34 10.47 -3.77
N GLU A 552 10.13 10.17 -4.23
CA GLU A 552 9.50 10.77 -5.41
C GLU A 552 8.81 12.12 -5.15
N PHE A 553 8.70 12.53 -3.89
CA PHE A 553 8.22 13.87 -3.53
C PHE A 553 9.40 14.67 -2.96
N PRO A 554 10.02 15.60 -3.73
CA PRO A 554 10.88 16.60 -3.12
C PRO A 554 10.07 17.37 -2.06
N PRO A 555 10.73 17.97 -1.04
CA PRO A 555 10.03 18.74 -0.02
C PRO A 555 9.10 19.72 -0.72
N LEU A 556 7.81 19.67 -0.35
CA LEU A 556 6.81 20.57 -0.89
C LEU A 556 7.29 21.99 -0.58
N GLU A 557 7.84 22.68 -1.59
CA GLU A 557 8.18 24.09 -1.46
C GLU A 557 6.88 24.79 -1.10
N TYR A 558 6.75 25.16 0.18
CA TYR A 558 5.75 26.11 0.60
C TYR A 558 6.07 27.39 -0.14
N SER A 559 5.28 27.67 -1.19
CA SER A 559 5.39 28.86 -2.03
C SER A 559 5.45 30.12 -1.15
N LYS A 560 6.68 30.54 -0.82
CA LYS A 560 7.06 31.94 -0.62
C LYS A 560 7.67 32.52 -1.89
N THR A 561 7.72 31.75 -2.98
CA THR A 561 8.44 32.08 -4.21
C THR A 561 7.62 32.91 -5.20
N SER A 562 6.29 32.96 -5.10
CA SER A 562 5.52 33.84 -6.00
C SER A 562 5.71 35.34 -5.73
N ALA A 563 6.06 35.77 -4.51
CA ALA A 563 6.28 37.19 -4.24
C ALA A 563 7.68 37.66 -4.66
N MET A 564 8.74 36.89 -4.37
CA MET A 564 10.12 37.30 -4.69
C MET A 564 10.44 37.24 -6.19
N VAL A 565 9.90 36.27 -6.93
CA VAL A 565 10.13 36.15 -8.38
C VAL A 565 9.43 37.27 -9.14
N ILE A 566 8.22 37.68 -8.71
CA ILE A 566 7.52 38.84 -9.29
C ILE A 566 8.29 40.14 -9.02
N VAL A 567 8.84 40.32 -7.81
CA VAL A 567 9.64 41.52 -7.48
C VAL A 567 10.92 41.58 -8.32
N PHE A 568 11.61 40.45 -8.55
CA PHE A 568 12.81 40.41 -9.41
C PHE A 568 12.48 40.70 -10.89
N ILE A 569 11.40 40.13 -11.43
CA ILE A 569 10.98 40.39 -12.81
C ILE A 569 10.59 41.87 -12.99
N VAL A 570 9.86 42.46 -12.04
CA VAL A 570 9.49 43.89 -12.09
C VAL A 570 10.72 44.80 -11.99
N PHE A 571 11.71 44.48 -11.13
CA PHE A 571 12.94 45.26 -11.03
C PHE A 571 13.81 45.17 -12.29
N THR A 572 13.93 43.99 -12.90
CA THR A 572 14.70 43.83 -14.15
C THR A 572 14.03 44.51 -15.34
N ALA A 573 12.70 44.49 -15.43
CA ALA A 573 11.97 45.21 -16.47
C ALA A 573 12.09 46.74 -16.30
N ALA A 574 12.03 47.23 -15.05
CA ALA A 574 12.19 48.66 -14.76
C ALA A 574 13.60 49.18 -15.08
N THR A 575 14.65 48.41 -14.79
CA THR A 575 16.03 48.80 -15.11
C THR A 575 16.32 48.76 -16.62
N MET A 576 15.78 47.77 -17.34
CA MET A 576 15.88 47.73 -18.80
C MET A 576 15.13 48.89 -19.47
N PHE A 577 13.96 49.26 -18.95
CA PHE A 577 13.21 50.41 -19.45
C PHE A 577 13.97 51.73 -19.21
N LEU A 578 14.57 51.90 -18.03
CA LEU A 578 15.38 53.10 -17.72
C LEU A 578 16.60 53.22 -18.63
N MET A 579 17.28 52.10 -18.91
CA MET A 579 18.42 52.04 -19.84
C MET A 579 17.99 52.38 -21.28
N LEU A 580 16.83 51.89 -21.72
CA LEU A 580 16.30 52.20 -23.05
C LEU A 580 15.96 53.69 -23.20
N VAL A 581 15.35 54.30 -22.17
CA VAL A 581 15.05 55.73 -22.14
C VAL A 581 16.33 56.58 -22.15
N LEU A 582 17.37 56.19 -21.41
CA LEU A 582 18.66 56.87 -21.42
C LEU A 582 19.38 56.77 -22.77
N VAL A 583 19.34 55.61 -23.42
CA VAL A 583 19.95 55.41 -24.75
C VAL A 583 19.21 56.23 -25.80
N LEU A 584 17.87 56.19 -25.81
CA LEU A 584 17.06 56.97 -26.76
C LEU A 584 17.18 58.48 -26.50
N GLY A 585 17.25 58.91 -25.24
CA GLY A 585 17.50 60.30 -24.86
C GLY A 585 18.86 60.80 -25.35
N ASN A 586 19.93 60.00 -25.19
CA ASN A 586 21.25 60.34 -25.71
C ASN A 586 21.31 60.35 -27.25
N MET A 587 20.57 59.47 -27.92
CA MET A 587 20.47 59.48 -29.38
C MET A 587 19.70 60.71 -29.90
N TRP A 588 18.64 61.12 -29.21
CA TRP A 588 17.88 62.32 -29.56
C TRP A 588 18.69 63.60 -29.35
N MET A 589 19.44 63.70 -28.25
CA MET A 589 20.38 64.80 -27.98
C MET A 589 21.50 64.88 -29.03
N LYS A 590 22.05 63.73 -29.47
CA LYS A 590 23.04 63.69 -30.57
C LYS A 590 22.45 64.15 -31.91
N LYS A 591 21.17 63.90 -32.16
CA LYS A 591 20.48 64.28 -33.40
C LYS A 591 20.11 65.77 -33.46
N GLN A 592 19.93 66.41 -32.31
CA GLN A 592 19.70 67.87 -32.20
C GLN A 592 20.99 68.69 -32.34
N LEU A 593 22.16 68.13 -32.01
CA LEU A 593 23.47 68.80 -32.12
C LEU A 593 24.07 68.81 -33.53
N GLN A 594 23.45 68.11 -34.49
CA GLN A 594 23.84 68.11 -35.91
C GLN A 594 22.73 68.75 -36.74
N GLY A 595 22.61 70.07 -36.61
CA GLY A 595 21.78 70.90 -37.48
C GLY A 595 22.42 71.12 -38.86
N ASP A 596 21.57 70.96 -39.87
CA ASP A 596 21.48 71.65 -41.17
C ASP A 596 22.66 71.72 -42.15
N LYS A 597 22.43 71.13 -43.34
CA LYS A 597 22.51 71.84 -44.63
C LYS A 597 21.73 71.08 -45.73
N GLU A 598 20.70 71.77 -46.23
CA GLU A 598 19.88 71.54 -47.45
C GLU A 598 20.70 71.49 -48.78
N PRO A 599 20.16 71.16 -50.00
CA PRO A 599 18.80 71.48 -50.48
C PRO A 599 18.05 70.49 -51.42
N ILE A 600 16.71 70.61 -51.38
CA ILE A 600 15.69 70.73 -52.46
C ILE A 600 15.91 69.98 -53.79
N THR A 601 14.96 69.08 -54.16
CA THR A 601 14.23 69.09 -55.46
C THR A 601 13.06 68.11 -55.49
N GLN A 602 12.05 68.48 -56.28
CA GLN A 602 10.72 67.89 -56.48
C GLN A 602 10.74 66.45 -57.05
N ASP A 603 9.80 65.58 -56.65
CA ASP A 603 8.68 65.19 -57.53
C ASP A 603 7.64 64.26 -56.88
N LYS A 604 6.46 64.26 -57.51
CA LYS A 604 5.13 63.72 -57.13
C LYS A 604 5.01 62.17 -57.10
N PRO A 605 3.87 61.63 -56.59
CA PRO A 605 3.70 60.23 -56.22
C PRO A 605 3.01 59.39 -57.31
N GLU A 606 3.25 58.08 -57.32
CA GLU A 606 2.38 57.12 -58.00
C GLU A 606 2.06 55.86 -57.19
N PHE A 607 0.87 55.37 -57.53
CA PHE A 607 -0.03 54.40 -56.93
C PHE A 607 0.39 52.91 -57.04
N MET A 608 -0.35 52.11 -56.25
CA MET A 608 -1.03 50.85 -56.60
C MET A 608 -0.41 49.47 -56.27
N SER A 609 -1.18 48.74 -55.44
CA SER A 609 -1.65 47.33 -55.58
C SER A 609 -0.59 46.22 -55.57
N VAL A 610 -0.75 45.08 -54.88
CA VAL A 610 -1.90 44.30 -54.38
C VAL A 610 -1.53 43.68 -53.04
#